data_AF-A0A3D1U4K7-F1
#
_entry.id   AF-A0A3D1U4K7-F1
#
_cell.length_a   1.000
_cell.length_b   1.000
_cell.length_c   1.000
_cell.angle_alpha   90.00
_cell.angle_beta   90.00
_cell.angle_gamma   90.00
#
_symmetry.space_group_name_H-M   'P 1'
#
loop_
_entity.id
_entity.type
_entity.pdbx_description
1 polymer ?
#
loop_
_entity_poly.entity_id
_entity_poly.type
_entity_poly.pdbx_seq_one_letter_code
_entity_poly.pdbx_strand_id
1 'polypeptide(L)'
;MSIGNGCGRQQSHTHRSPAGSSARQPALALKITVPGPFTMIQQAQNDFYPDEESLAMDLAAAVNAELRALKEAGADMVQIDEPYPQARPEKAQAYAVAAINRALAGIPGPSGVHTCFGYAHIV
;
A
#
# COMPACT_ATOMS: atom_id res chain seq x y z
N MET A 1 29.80 43.66 28.22
CA MET A 1 29.96 43.43 26.77
C MET A 1 30.46 42.01 26.55
N SER A 2 29.66 41.20 25.84
CA SER A 2 30.01 39.88 25.28
C SER A 2 31.02 40.04 24.15
N ILE A 3 31.95 39.09 23.96
CA ILE A 3 32.10 38.30 22.70
C ILE A 3 32.85 36.99 23.01
N GLY A 4 32.20 35.85 22.76
CA GLY A 4 32.83 34.53 22.70
C GLY A 4 33.28 34.19 21.28
N ASN A 5 34.29 33.32 21.15
CA ASN A 5 34.65 32.68 19.88
C ASN A 5 34.97 31.20 20.14
N GLY A 6 33.95 30.35 20.00
CA GLY A 6 34.07 28.89 19.97
C GLY A 6 34.18 28.41 18.52
N CYS A 7 35.31 27.77 18.22
CA CYS A 7 35.72 27.22 16.93
C CYS A 7 34.67 26.23 16.34
N GLY A 8 34.28 26.46 15.09
CA GLY A 8 33.28 25.67 14.37
C GLY A 8 33.79 24.30 13.92
N ARG A 9 33.05 23.24 14.29
CA ARG A 9 33.07 21.96 13.56
C ARG A 9 32.00 22.02 12.47
N GLN A 10 32.44 22.03 11.22
CA GLN A 10 31.58 21.71 10.07
C GLN A 10 31.15 20.24 10.21
N GLN A 11 29.87 20.01 10.46
CA GLN A 11 29.27 18.68 10.36
C GLN A 11 28.73 18.52 8.94
N SER A 12 29.24 17.50 8.26
CA SER A 12 28.79 17.06 6.94
C SER A 12 27.28 16.80 6.94
N HIS A 13 26.56 17.41 6.00
CA HIS A 13 25.15 17.12 5.71
C HIS A 13 24.98 15.71 5.15
N THR A 14 25.08 14.69 6.00
CA THR A 14 24.44 13.40 5.74
C THR A 14 23.07 13.47 6.40
N HIS A 15 22.01 13.62 5.60
CA HIS A 15 20.62 13.48 6.07
C HIS A 15 20.37 12.02 6.46
N ARG A 16 20.86 11.64 7.64
CA ARG A 16 20.49 10.41 8.32
C ARG A 16 19.56 10.85 9.43
N SER A 17 18.27 10.96 9.12
CA SER A 17 17.26 11.09 10.17
C SER A 17 17.37 9.87 11.08
N PRO A 18 17.52 10.05 12.40
CA PRO A 18 17.46 8.94 13.32
C PRO A 18 16.02 8.42 13.30
N ALA A 19 15.85 7.12 13.06
CA ALA A 19 14.60 6.42 13.29
C ALA A 19 14.23 6.59 14.78
N GLY A 20 13.39 7.58 15.06
CA GLY A 20 12.92 7.93 16.39
C GLY A 20 11.46 8.34 16.28
N SER A 21 10.58 7.39 16.63
CA SER A 21 9.17 7.55 16.97
C SER A 21 8.52 8.90 16.61
N SER A 22 7.91 9.01 15.44
CA SER A 22 6.86 10.02 15.25
C SER A 22 5.72 9.65 16.20
N ALA A 23 5.48 10.46 17.23
CA ALA A 23 4.46 10.18 18.25
C ALA A 23 3.09 9.97 17.58
N ARG A 24 2.54 8.75 17.73
CA ARG A 24 1.20 8.36 17.27
C ARG A 24 0.16 9.33 17.86
N GLN A 25 -0.71 9.91 17.04
CA GLN A 25 -1.91 10.61 17.53
C GLN A 25 -2.79 9.64 18.34
N PRO A 26 -3.45 10.08 19.42
CA PRO A 26 -3.97 9.15 20.42
C PRO A 26 -5.20 8.33 19.99
N ALA A 27 -5.24 7.11 20.54
CA ALA A 27 -6.34 6.16 20.83
C ALA A 27 -7.22 5.56 19.71
N LEU A 28 -7.27 6.10 18.50
CA LEU A 28 -8.09 5.50 17.43
C LEU A 28 -7.31 4.42 16.66
N ALA A 29 -8.01 3.36 16.26
CA ALA A 29 -7.45 2.30 15.44
C ALA A 29 -7.01 2.85 14.08
N LEU A 30 -5.75 2.66 13.72
CA LEU A 30 -5.18 3.10 12.45
C LEU A 30 -5.56 2.11 11.35
N LYS A 31 -6.41 2.55 10.42
CA LYS A 31 -6.67 1.86 9.16
C LYS A 31 -5.91 2.52 8.03
N ILE A 32 -5.18 1.73 7.26
CA ILE A 32 -4.53 2.16 6.03
C ILE A 32 -5.07 1.37 4.83
N THR A 33 -5.15 2.01 3.67
CA THR A 33 -5.65 1.40 2.44
C THR A 33 -4.61 1.45 1.34
N VAL A 34 -4.60 0.42 0.48
CA VAL A 34 -3.76 0.34 -0.71
C VAL A 34 -4.63 -0.11 -1.89
N PRO A 35 -4.32 0.29 -3.13
CA PRO A 35 -5.02 -0.23 -4.29
C PRO A 35 -4.78 -1.74 -4.41
N GLY A 36 -5.83 -2.47 -4.80
CA GLY A 36 -5.74 -3.91 -4.99
C GLY A 36 -5.13 -4.32 -6.31
N PRO A 37 -4.58 -5.55 -6.36
CA PRO A 37 -3.85 -6.02 -7.52
C PRO A 37 -4.70 -6.02 -8.78
N PHE A 38 -6.01 -6.31 -8.71
CA PHE A 38 -6.89 -6.31 -9.89
C PHE A 38 -7.13 -4.89 -10.40
N THR A 39 -7.37 -3.94 -9.50
CA THR A 39 -7.55 -2.52 -9.84
C THR A 39 -6.28 -1.88 -10.39
N MET A 40 -5.11 -2.20 -9.82
CA MET A 40 -3.83 -1.67 -10.29
C MET A 40 -3.58 -1.97 -11.77
N ILE A 41 -3.96 -3.15 -12.25
CA ILE A 41 -3.80 -3.54 -13.67
C ILE A 41 -4.69 -2.71 -14.59
N GLN A 42 -5.88 -2.30 -14.14
CA GLN A 42 -6.78 -1.47 -14.95
C GLN A 42 -6.25 -0.05 -15.15
N GLN A 43 -5.27 0.37 -14.32
CA GLN A 43 -4.68 1.69 -14.35
C GLN A 43 -3.23 1.68 -14.87
N ALA A 44 -2.69 0.50 -15.20
CA ALA A 44 -1.33 0.32 -15.66
C ALA A 44 -1.31 -0.13 -17.13
N GLN A 45 -0.28 0.31 -17.86
CA GLN A 45 0.06 -0.24 -19.16
C GLN A 45 0.97 -1.46 -18.96
N ASN A 46 0.60 -2.62 -19.52
CA ASN A 46 1.40 -3.84 -19.44
C ASN A 46 2.22 -4.03 -20.72
N ASP A 47 3.51 -3.71 -20.65
CA ASP A 47 4.46 -3.88 -21.77
C ASP A 47 5.46 -5.04 -21.55
N PHE A 48 5.34 -5.77 -20.43
CA PHE A 48 6.33 -6.78 -20.02
C PHE A 48 5.74 -8.20 -19.85
N TYR A 49 4.56 -8.32 -19.24
CA TYR A 49 3.96 -9.63 -18.96
C TYR A 49 3.14 -10.12 -20.15
N PRO A 50 3.08 -11.44 -20.39
CA PRO A 50 2.35 -12.02 -21.52
C PRO A 50 0.82 -11.85 -21.40
N ASP A 51 0.30 -11.72 -20.17
CA ASP A 51 -1.12 -11.58 -19.89
C ASP A 51 -1.35 -10.80 -18.57
N GLU A 52 -2.60 -10.34 -18.39
CA GLU A 52 -3.00 -9.57 -17.20
C GLU A 52 -2.93 -10.40 -15.91
N GLU A 53 -3.18 -11.71 -15.98
CA GLU A 53 -3.19 -12.59 -14.81
C GLU A 53 -1.78 -12.74 -14.22
N SER A 54 -0.78 -12.93 -15.06
CA SER A 54 0.64 -12.99 -14.67
C SER A 54 1.05 -11.69 -13.97
N LEU A 55 0.69 -10.54 -14.55
CA LEU A 55 0.91 -9.23 -13.92
C LEU A 55 0.13 -9.09 -12.60
N ALA A 56 -1.13 -9.54 -12.55
CA ALA A 56 -1.97 -9.50 -11.35
C ALA A 56 -1.32 -10.23 -10.18
N MET A 57 -0.73 -11.39 -10.44
CA MET A 57 -0.16 -12.26 -9.42
C MET A 57 1.16 -11.73 -8.86
N ASP A 58 1.96 -11.05 -9.68
CA ASP A 58 3.17 -10.36 -9.23
C ASP A 58 2.84 -9.08 -8.48
N LEU A 59 1.85 -8.30 -8.96
CA LEU A 59 1.30 -7.19 -8.19
C LEU A 59 0.73 -7.65 -6.85
N ALA A 60 0.03 -8.78 -6.81
CA ALA A 60 -0.49 -9.34 -5.56
C ALA A 60 0.63 -9.72 -4.57
N ALA A 61 1.77 -10.20 -5.07
CA ALA A 61 2.94 -10.46 -4.22
C ALA A 61 3.53 -9.15 -3.68
N ALA A 62 3.63 -8.11 -4.51
CA ALA A 62 4.10 -6.80 -4.09
C ALA A 62 3.16 -6.15 -3.05
N VAL A 63 1.83 -6.21 -3.29
CA VAL A 63 0.82 -5.73 -2.34
C VAL A 63 0.92 -6.52 -1.03
N ASN A 64 1.09 -7.84 -1.04
CA ASN A 64 1.26 -8.62 0.18
C ASN A 64 2.48 -8.16 0.99
N ALA A 65 3.61 -7.92 0.33
CA ALA A 65 4.82 -7.42 0.98
C ALA A 65 4.59 -6.04 1.63
N GLU A 66 3.92 -5.14 0.92
CA GLU A 66 3.57 -3.81 1.45
C GLU A 66 2.60 -3.92 2.64
N LEU A 67 1.57 -4.75 2.55
CA LEU A 67 0.62 -4.95 3.65
C LEU A 67 1.30 -5.50 4.92
N ARG A 68 2.30 -6.36 4.77
CA ARG A 68 3.14 -6.83 5.90
C ARG A 68 3.96 -5.70 6.48
N ALA A 69 4.63 -4.91 5.64
CA ALA A 69 5.40 -3.76 6.08
C ALA A 69 4.53 -2.73 6.81
N LEU A 70 3.31 -2.48 6.35
CA LEU A 70 2.34 -1.60 7.00
C LEU A 70 1.89 -2.14 8.37
N LYS A 71 1.67 -3.45 8.49
CA LYS A 71 1.39 -4.10 9.79
C LYS A 71 2.58 -3.98 10.74
N GLU A 72 3.80 -4.21 10.26
CA GLU A 72 5.05 -4.05 11.03
C GLU A 72 5.28 -2.59 11.46
N ALA A 73 4.88 -1.63 10.64
CA ALA A 73 4.91 -0.20 10.94
C ALA A 73 3.83 0.24 11.94
N GLY A 74 2.91 -0.65 12.34
CA GLY A 74 1.92 -0.40 13.39
C GLY A 74 0.51 -0.05 12.90
N ALA A 75 0.14 -0.43 11.68
CA ALA A 75 -1.25 -0.38 11.23
C ALA A 75 -2.12 -1.40 11.98
N ASP A 76 -3.23 -0.96 12.59
CA ASP A 76 -4.17 -1.84 13.29
C ASP A 76 -5.00 -2.64 12.28
N MET A 77 -5.39 -2.02 11.17
CA MET A 77 -6.12 -2.63 10.05
C MET A 77 -5.49 -2.23 8.72
N VAL A 78 -5.42 -3.19 7.80
CA VAL A 78 -5.11 -2.91 6.40
C VAL A 78 -6.33 -3.17 5.53
N GLN A 79 -6.45 -2.45 4.44
CA GLN A 79 -7.55 -2.60 3.49
C GLN A 79 -7.00 -2.57 2.07
N ILE A 80 -7.52 -3.44 1.22
CA ILE A 80 -7.30 -3.38 -0.22
C ILE A 80 -8.53 -2.75 -0.88
N ASP A 81 -8.33 -1.79 -1.78
CA ASP A 81 -9.39 -1.13 -2.55
C ASP A 81 -9.52 -1.77 -3.94
N GLU A 82 -10.67 -2.39 -4.22
CA GLU A 82 -11.00 -3.09 -5.46
C GLU A 82 -12.35 -2.63 -6.05
N PRO A 83 -12.43 -1.43 -6.67
CA PRO A 83 -13.65 -0.95 -7.31
C PRO A 83 -13.97 -1.61 -8.67
N TYR A 84 -12.98 -2.10 -9.41
CA TYR A 84 -13.17 -2.58 -10.79
C TYR A 84 -13.78 -3.98 -11.00
N PRO A 85 -13.80 -4.93 -10.03
CA PRO A 85 -14.34 -6.27 -10.28
C PRO A 85 -15.78 -6.28 -10.81
N GLN A 86 -16.64 -5.37 -10.35
CA GLN A 86 -18.02 -5.28 -10.83
C GLN A 86 -18.11 -4.78 -12.28
N ALA A 87 -17.25 -3.82 -12.65
CA ALA A 87 -17.23 -3.25 -14.00
C ALA A 87 -16.60 -4.21 -15.03
N ARG A 88 -15.88 -5.24 -14.57
CA ARG A 88 -15.16 -6.23 -15.40
C ARG A 88 -15.38 -7.66 -14.88
N PRO A 89 -16.63 -8.15 -14.82
CA PRO A 89 -16.98 -9.38 -14.10
C PRO A 89 -16.31 -10.63 -14.70
N GLU A 90 -16.19 -10.72 -16.03
CA GLU A 90 -15.54 -11.87 -16.69
C GLU A 90 -14.06 -11.97 -16.33
N LYS A 91 -13.33 -10.85 -16.43
CA LYS A 91 -11.92 -10.78 -16.00
C LYS A 91 -11.78 -11.01 -14.50
N ALA A 92 -12.71 -10.48 -13.71
CA ALA A 92 -12.70 -10.64 -12.27
C ALA A 92 -12.88 -12.11 -11.86
N GLN A 93 -13.77 -12.84 -12.54
CA GLN A 93 -13.94 -14.28 -12.36
C GLN A 93 -12.68 -15.07 -12.73
N ALA A 94 -11.96 -14.64 -13.77
CA ALA A 94 -10.74 -15.30 -14.19
C ALA A 94 -9.62 -15.21 -13.14
N TYR A 95 -9.32 -14.02 -12.62
CA TYR A 95 -8.13 -13.84 -11.78
C TYR A 95 -8.25 -12.92 -10.56
N ALA A 96 -9.31 -12.11 -10.40
CA ALA A 96 -9.38 -11.15 -9.28
C ALA A 96 -9.38 -11.82 -7.92
N VAL A 97 -10.19 -12.87 -7.74
CA VAL A 97 -10.29 -13.58 -6.45
C VAL A 97 -8.95 -14.22 -6.08
N ALA A 98 -8.26 -14.84 -7.04
CA ALA A 98 -6.94 -15.44 -6.82
C ALA A 98 -5.91 -14.37 -6.44
N ALA A 99 -5.88 -13.24 -7.14
CA ALA A 99 -4.97 -12.14 -6.88
C ALA A 99 -5.22 -11.50 -5.50
N ILE A 100 -6.49 -11.24 -5.14
CA ILE A 100 -6.87 -10.68 -3.83
C ILE A 100 -6.50 -11.64 -2.70
N ASN A 101 -6.78 -12.94 -2.86
CA ASN A 101 -6.41 -13.95 -1.87
C ASN A 101 -4.89 -14.02 -1.67
N ARG A 102 -4.12 -13.94 -2.77
CA ARG A 102 -2.65 -13.87 -2.70
C ARG A 102 -2.17 -12.60 -1.99
N ALA A 103 -2.77 -11.45 -2.28
CA ALA A 103 -2.43 -10.19 -1.65
C ALA A 103 -2.70 -10.21 -0.12
N LEU A 104 -3.76 -10.89 0.32
CA LEU A 104 -4.11 -11.00 1.75
C LEU A 104 -3.51 -12.22 2.46
N ALA A 105 -2.81 -13.10 1.73
CA ALA A 105 -2.30 -14.35 2.28
C ALA A 105 -1.37 -14.13 3.47
N GLY A 106 -1.74 -14.68 4.63
CA GLY A 106 -0.94 -14.65 5.85
C GLY A 106 -0.72 -13.26 6.45
N ILE A 107 -1.57 -12.27 6.13
CA ILE A 107 -1.58 -10.97 6.78
C ILE A 107 -2.16 -11.13 8.20
N PRO A 108 -1.45 -10.69 9.26
CA PRO A 108 -1.92 -10.85 10.63
C PRO A 108 -3.01 -9.83 10.99
N GLY A 109 -3.95 -10.27 11.81
CA GLY A 109 -5.01 -9.42 12.36
C GLY A 109 -6.03 -8.93 11.32
N PRO A 110 -6.76 -7.84 11.62
CA PRO A 110 -7.83 -7.36 10.75
C PRO A 110 -7.32 -6.92 9.37
N SER A 111 -7.98 -7.43 8.33
CA SER A 111 -7.86 -6.97 6.96
C SER A 111 -9.24 -6.80 6.33
N GLY A 112 -9.35 -5.99 5.29
CA GLY A 112 -10.60 -5.78 4.58
C GLY A 112 -10.39 -5.61 3.07
N VAL A 113 -11.44 -5.86 2.31
CA VAL A 113 -11.54 -5.51 0.91
C VAL A 113 -12.66 -4.50 0.78
N HIS A 114 -12.35 -3.32 0.26
CA HIS A 114 -13.35 -2.32 -0.09
C HIS A 114 -13.67 -2.46 -1.57
N THR A 115 -14.94 -2.70 -1.86
CA THR A 115 -15.49 -2.67 -3.20
C THR A 115 -16.53 -1.56 -3.24
N CYS A 116 -16.45 -0.70 -4.23
CA CYS A 116 -17.44 0.34 -4.47
C CYS A 116 -17.88 0.34 -5.94
N PHE A 117 -18.94 1.09 -6.24
CA PHE A 117 -19.50 1.22 -7.58
C PHE A 117 -19.06 2.53 -8.25
N GLY A 118 -17.84 2.98 -7.94
CA GLY A 118 -17.28 4.26 -8.39
C GLY A 118 -17.77 5.48 -7.59
N TYR A 119 -17.16 6.63 -7.87
CA TYR A 119 -17.71 7.92 -7.46
C TYR A 119 -18.94 8.23 -8.34
N ALA A 120 -19.92 8.97 -7.81
CA ALA A 120 -21.19 9.28 -8.48
C ALA A 120 -21.06 10.03 -9.83
N HIS A 121 -19.84 10.35 -10.26
CA HIS A 121 -19.53 10.87 -11.58
C HIS A 121 -18.47 9.98 -12.25
N ILE A 122 -18.92 9.26 -13.29
CA ILE A 122 -18.12 8.56 -14.31
C ILE A 122 -17.38 7.30 -13.81
N VAL A 123 -17.92 6.15 -14.22
CA VAL A 123 -17.19 4.90 -14.51
C VAL A 123 -17.68 4.34 -15.85
#